data_AF-A0A948H1Y6-F1
#
_entry.id   AF-A0A948H1Y6-F1
#
_cell.length_a   1.000
_cell.length_b   1.000
_cell.length_c   1.000
_cell.angle_alpha   90.00
_cell.angle_beta   90.00
_cell.angle_gamma   90.00
#
_symmetry.space_group_name_H-M   'P 1'
#
loop_
_entity.id
_entity.type
_entity.pdbx_description
1 polymer ?
#
loop_
_entity_poly.entity_id
_entity_poly.type
_entity_poly.pdbx_seq_one_letter_code
_entity_poly.pdbx_strand_id
1 'polypeptide(L)'
;MNIEFKNLDIGNLRIELPIIQGGMGVRVSSSALTSAVSNEGALGVIAAVGLGEECGDEKRDYKTRSCTEFTNIIRDTRSMTKNPFGVNIMCVLTNYDELVEAAQAESVDMIISGAGLPLRLPSLIKNNQTKLVPIVSSARAAQIICSTWARRYKRLPDAIIVEGPLAGGHLGYSMAELADEEHFSLDSILVEVLAVTRAFENDKSRIPVIA
;
A
#
# COMPACT_ATOMS: atom_id res chain seq x y z
N MET A 1 17.87 -23.55 11.98
CA MET A 1 16.75 -23.94 11.10
C MET A 1 16.76 -22.93 9.96
N ASN A 2 17.20 -23.28 8.75
CA ASN A 2 17.02 -22.40 7.60
C ASN A 2 15.57 -22.55 7.14
N ILE A 3 14.71 -21.61 7.52
CA ILE A 3 13.36 -21.51 6.97
C ILE A 3 13.51 -20.93 5.57
N GLU A 4 13.18 -21.71 4.56
CA GLU A 4 13.17 -21.26 3.17
C GLU A 4 11.79 -20.64 2.89
N PHE A 5 11.74 -19.31 2.79
CA PHE A 5 10.51 -18.60 2.46
C PHE A 5 10.22 -18.67 0.96
N LYS A 6 8.94 -18.86 0.61
CA LYS A 6 8.50 -18.68 -0.78
C LYS A 6 8.51 -17.19 -1.11
N ASN A 7 8.95 -16.84 -2.32
CA ASN A 7 8.86 -15.47 -2.82
C ASN A 7 7.40 -14.99 -2.81
N LEU A 8 7.22 -13.68 -2.62
CA LEU A 8 5.95 -13.01 -2.83
C LEU A 8 5.93 -12.41 -4.23
N ASP A 9 5.12 -13.00 -5.10
CA ASP A 9 4.93 -12.53 -6.48
C ASP A 9 3.64 -11.70 -6.58
N ILE A 10 3.76 -10.43 -6.98
CA ILE A 10 2.66 -9.48 -7.18
C ILE A 10 2.69 -9.01 -8.62
N GLY A 11 1.90 -9.70 -9.47
CA GLY A 11 1.97 -9.52 -10.92
C GLY A 11 3.35 -9.89 -11.46
N ASN A 12 4.09 -8.92 -11.98
CA ASN A 12 5.47 -9.09 -12.46
C ASN A 12 6.54 -8.65 -11.44
N LEU A 13 6.13 -8.22 -10.23
CA LEU A 13 7.07 -7.93 -9.15
C LEU A 13 7.33 -9.20 -8.35
N ARG A 14 8.60 -9.52 -8.16
CA ARG A 14 9.05 -10.62 -7.31
C ARG A 14 9.79 -10.05 -6.11
N ILE A 15 9.33 -10.41 -4.92
CA ILE A 15 9.94 -10.02 -3.65
C ILE A 15 10.48 -11.31 -3.02
N GLU A 16 11.79 -11.38 -2.82
CA GLU A 16 12.48 -12.62 -2.41
C GLU A 16 12.13 -13.03 -0.99
N LEU A 17 12.14 -12.04 -0.08
CA LEU A 17 11.62 -12.20 1.26
C LEU A 17 10.17 -11.72 1.27
N PRO A 18 9.18 -12.55 1.61
CA PRO A 18 7.76 -12.18 1.63
C PRO A 18 7.43 -11.28 2.84
N ILE A 19 8.17 -10.18 2.97
CA ILE A 19 8.12 -9.20 4.04
C ILE A 19 7.92 -7.84 3.38
N ILE A 20 6.93 -7.10 3.85
CA ILE A 20 6.69 -5.71 3.47
C ILE A 20 6.90 -4.85 4.70
N GLN A 21 7.83 -3.90 4.63
CA GLN A 21 7.93 -2.88 5.67
C GLN A 21 6.78 -1.88 5.48
N GLY A 22 5.84 -1.84 6.42
CA GLY A 22 4.65 -0.98 6.30
C GLY A 22 5.01 0.51 6.31
N GLY A 23 4.35 1.30 5.46
CA GLY A 23 4.59 2.75 5.37
C GLY A 23 4.17 3.48 6.63
N MET A 24 5.15 3.90 7.43
CA MET A 24 4.96 4.62 8.69
C MET A 24 5.11 6.13 8.48
N GLY A 25 4.02 6.85 8.71
CA GLY A 25 3.92 8.30 8.56
C GLY A 25 4.83 9.10 9.49
N VAL A 26 4.80 10.43 9.34
CA VAL A 26 5.66 11.34 10.13
C VAL A 26 7.15 11.02 9.92
N ARG A 27 7.50 10.74 8.65
CA ARG A 27 8.89 10.61 8.15
C ARG A 27 9.70 9.44 8.71
N VAL A 28 9.10 8.50 9.43
CA VAL A 28 9.77 7.25 9.81
C VAL A 28 10.17 6.47 8.56
N SER A 29 9.25 6.33 7.61
CA SER A 29 9.50 5.67 6.31
C SER A 29 10.02 6.63 5.25
N SER A 30 11.31 6.99 5.38
CA SER A 30 12.06 7.81 4.42
C SER A 30 12.82 6.95 3.39
N SER A 31 13.59 7.60 2.51
CA SER A 31 14.40 6.94 1.49
C SER A 31 15.43 5.97 2.07
N ALA A 32 16.04 6.31 3.21
CA ALA A 32 17.05 5.48 3.85
C ALA A 32 16.48 4.13 4.33
N LEU A 33 15.37 4.15 5.08
CA LEU A 33 14.73 2.91 5.55
C LEU A 33 14.18 2.09 4.38
N THR A 34 13.47 2.74 3.46
CA THR A 34 12.87 2.07 2.30
C THR A 34 13.93 1.35 1.46
N SER A 35 15.01 2.05 1.10
CA SER A 35 16.08 1.47 0.27
C SER A 35 16.84 0.38 1.01
N ALA A 36 17.08 0.51 2.32
CA ALA A 36 17.72 -0.54 3.10
C ALA A 36 16.89 -1.84 3.09
N VAL A 37 15.59 -1.75 3.35
CA VAL A 37 14.68 -2.92 3.30
C VAL A 37 14.65 -3.54 1.91
N SER A 38 14.53 -2.72 0.87
CA SER A 38 14.53 -3.20 -0.52
C SER A 38 15.86 -3.87 -0.90
N ASN A 39 17.00 -3.39 -0.40
CA ASN A 39 18.32 -3.98 -0.66
C ASN A 39 18.52 -5.34 0.04
N GLU A 40 17.83 -5.58 1.16
CA GLU A 40 17.80 -6.89 1.85
C GLU A 40 16.84 -7.91 1.20
N GLY A 41 16.18 -7.56 0.09
CA GLY A 41 15.32 -8.47 -0.68
C GLY A 41 13.85 -8.51 -0.23
N ALA A 42 13.48 -7.70 0.76
CA ALA A 42 12.08 -7.42 1.14
C ALA A 42 11.53 -6.21 0.36
N LEU A 43 10.27 -5.82 0.59
CA LEU A 43 9.70 -4.61 -0.02
C LEU A 43 9.70 -3.44 0.99
N GLY A 44 10.52 -2.42 0.73
CA GLY A 44 10.45 -1.14 1.44
C GLY A 44 9.26 -0.30 0.98
N VAL A 45 8.68 0.50 1.89
CA VAL A 45 7.55 1.39 1.55
C VAL A 45 7.75 2.78 2.13
N ILE A 46 7.74 3.81 1.27
CA ILE A 46 7.74 5.22 1.67
C ILE A 46 6.35 5.62 2.19
N ALA A 47 6.26 6.46 3.22
CA ALA A 47 4.98 7.04 3.64
C ALA A 47 4.81 8.47 3.09
N ALA A 48 3.71 8.73 2.37
CA ALA A 48 3.47 10.05 1.76
C ALA A 48 2.93 11.10 2.74
N VAL A 49 2.38 10.67 3.88
CA VAL A 49 1.73 11.56 4.84
C VAL A 49 2.71 12.47 5.58
N GLY A 50 2.36 13.76 5.67
CA GLY A 50 3.10 14.74 6.48
C GLY A 50 4.38 15.27 5.85
N LEU A 51 4.69 14.91 4.60
CA LEU A 51 5.94 15.34 3.95
C LEU A 51 6.01 16.84 3.65
N GLY A 52 4.87 17.53 3.57
CA GLY A 52 4.81 18.96 3.29
C GLY A 52 5.09 19.88 4.49
N GLU A 53 5.15 19.37 5.72
CA GLU A 53 5.20 20.21 6.93
C GLU A 53 6.50 21.02 7.06
N GLU A 54 7.66 20.36 6.90
CA GLU A 54 8.98 20.98 7.11
C GLU A 54 9.68 21.41 5.81
N CYS A 55 8.95 21.49 4.70
CA CYS A 55 9.52 22.05 3.48
C CYS A 55 9.75 23.55 3.70
N GLY A 56 11.03 23.96 3.78
CA GLY A 56 11.47 25.31 4.16
C GLY A 56 11.06 26.45 3.21
N ASP A 57 10.27 26.15 2.18
CA ASP A 57 9.63 27.12 1.31
C ASP A 57 8.19 27.38 1.77
N GLU A 58 8.01 28.01 2.94
CA GLU A 58 6.70 28.33 3.54
C GLU A 58 5.80 29.19 2.64
N LYS A 59 6.33 29.76 1.55
CA LYS A 59 5.57 30.56 0.59
C LYS A 59 4.69 29.72 -0.34
N ARG A 60 5.00 28.42 -0.50
CA ARG A 60 4.19 27.50 -1.30
C ARG A 60 3.10 26.86 -0.46
N ASP A 61 1.96 26.59 -1.10
CA ASP A 61 0.88 25.86 -0.46
C ASP A 61 1.35 24.44 -0.06
N TYR A 62 0.72 23.89 0.98
CA TYR A 62 1.08 22.57 1.54
C TYR A 62 1.08 21.46 0.49
N LYS A 63 0.11 21.49 -0.44
CA LYS A 63 -0.05 20.44 -1.44
C LYS A 63 1.13 20.43 -2.41
N THR A 64 1.56 21.60 -2.89
CA THR A 64 2.77 21.73 -3.71
C THR A 64 4.02 21.26 -2.97
N ARG A 65 4.18 21.66 -1.70
CA ARG A 65 5.32 21.24 -0.85
C ARG A 65 5.34 19.73 -0.65
N SER A 66 4.21 19.15 -0.25
CA SER A 66 4.04 17.71 -0.03
C SER A 66 4.35 16.89 -1.28
N CYS A 67 3.88 17.29 -2.46
CA CYS A 67 4.16 16.56 -3.70
C CYS A 67 5.64 16.66 -4.10
N THR A 68 6.24 17.83 -3.90
CA THR A 68 7.67 18.06 -4.20
C THR A 68 8.55 17.17 -3.34
N GLU A 69 8.36 17.19 -2.01
CA GLU A 69 9.13 16.36 -1.09
C GLU A 69 8.89 14.86 -1.33
N PHE A 70 7.65 14.46 -1.59
CA PHE A 70 7.34 13.07 -1.94
C PHE A 70 8.09 12.61 -3.20
N THR A 71 8.11 13.44 -4.23
CA THR A 71 8.86 13.17 -5.47
C THR A 71 10.36 13.06 -5.20
N ASN A 72 10.92 13.96 -4.39
CA ASN A 72 12.34 13.92 -4.01
C ASN A 72 12.69 12.63 -3.28
N ILE A 73 11.88 12.21 -2.29
CA ILE A 73 12.11 10.97 -1.54
C ILE A 73 12.04 9.73 -2.46
N ILE A 74 11.12 9.70 -3.42
CA ILE A 74 11.06 8.61 -4.42
C ILE A 74 12.34 8.56 -5.25
N ARG A 75 12.82 9.71 -5.74
CA ARG A 75 14.05 9.81 -6.53
C ARG A 75 15.29 9.41 -5.74
N ASP A 76 15.39 9.89 -4.49
CA ASP A 76 16.47 9.52 -3.57
C ASP A 76 16.47 8.00 -3.34
N THR A 77 15.30 7.41 -3.07
CA THR A 77 15.17 5.95 -2.91
C THR A 77 15.64 5.21 -4.17
N ARG A 78 15.22 5.65 -5.36
CA ARG A 78 15.67 5.06 -6.65
C ARG A 78 17.17 5.20 -6.90
N SER A 79 17.82 6.20 -6.32
CA SER A 79 19.28 6.35 -6.38
C SER A 79 20.00 5.34 -5.47
N MET A 80 19.36 4.92 -4.38
CA MET A 80 19.91 4.04 -3.34
C MET A 80 19.60 2.55 -3.53
N THR A 81 18.58 2.21 -4.34
CA THR A 81 18.23 0.82 -4.66
C THR A 81 17.79 0.63 -6.11
N LYS A 82 18.12 -0.53 -6.68
CA LYS A 82 17.56 -1.01 -7.96
C LYS A 82 16.40 -1.98 -7.77
N ASN A 83 16.19 -2.46 -6.54
CA ASN A 83 15.12 -3.38 -6.20
C ASN A 83 13.78 -2.64 -6.13
N PRO A 84 12.65 -3.38 -6.24
CA PRO A 84 11.32 -2.78 -6.13
C PRO A 84 11.09 -2.11 -4.77
N PHE A 85 10.30 -1.03 -4.76
CA PHE A 85 9.77 -0.43 -3.54
C PHE A 85 8.38 0.15 -3.78
N GLY A 86 7.64 0.33 -2.69
CA GLY A 86 6.30 0.88 -2.69
C GLY A 86 6.20 2.28 -2.10
N VAL A 87 5.04 2.88 -2.25
CA VAL A 87 4.62 4.08 -1.52
C VAL A 87 3.27 3.82 -0.85
N ASN A 88 3.09 4.32 0.36
CA ASN A 88 1.82 4.34 1.07
C ASN A 88 1.19 5.74 0.94
N ILE A 89 -0.01 5.77 0.36
CA ILE A 89 -0.79 6.99 0.17
C ILE A 89 -2.20 6.74 0.73
N MET A 90 -2.56 7.44 1.79
CA MET A 90 -3.85 7.27 2.48
C MET A 90 -4.97 7.98 1.74
N CYS A 91 -6.11 7.29 1.55
CA CYS A 91 -7.26 7.82 0.79
C CYS A 91 -7.87 9.10 1.41
N VAL A 92 -7.69 9.30 2.72
CA VAL A 92 -8.18 10.47 3.46
C VAL A 92 -7.39 11.76 3.19
N LEU A 93 -6.22 11.69 2.55
CA LEU A 93 -5.42 12.89 2.28
C LEU A 93 -6.13 13.80 1.27
N THR A 94 -6.18 15.10 1.57
CA THR A 94 -6.83 16.10 0.71
C THR A 94 -6.17 16.25 -0.66
N ASN A 95 -4.92 15.81 -0.78
CA ASN A 95 -4.12 15.77 -2.00
C ASN A 95 -3.82 14.34 -2.49
N TYR A 96 -4.68 13.37 -2.18
CA TYR A 96 -4.50 11.96 -2.56
C TYR A 96 -4.28 11.78 -4.07
N ASP A 97 -5.11 12.40 -4.90
CA ASP A 97 -5.06 12.24 -6.36
C ASP A 97 -3.70 12.75 -6.90
N GLU A 98 -3.19 13.87 -6.39
CA GLU A 98 -1.90 14.43 -6.84
C GLU A 98 -0.69 13.63 -6.35
N LEU A 99 -0.75 13.07 -5.15
CA LEU A 99 0.28 12.17 -4.66
C LEU A 99 0.32 10.88 -5.50
N VAL A 100 -0.84 10.33 -5.86
CA VAL A 100 -0.93 9.15 -6.74
C VAL A 100 -0.38 9.47 -8.13
N GLU A 101 -0.72 10.64 -8.69
CA GLU A 101 -0.18 11.08 -9.98
C GLU A 101 1.34 11.28 -9.94
N ALA A 102 1.88 11.86 -8.87
CA ALA A 102 3.32 12.00 -8.67
C ALA A 102 4.02 10.64 -8.57
N ALA A 103 3.48 9.71 -7.77
CA ALA A 103 4.00 8.34 -7.65
C ALA A 103 4.04 7.61 -9.00
N GLN A 104 2.97 7.74 -9.79
CA GLN A 104 2.91 7.19 -11.14
C GLN A 104 3.91 7.84 -12.08
N ALA A 105 4.07 9.17 -12.04
CA ALA A 105 5.01 9.89 -12.90
C ALA A 105 6.46 9.43 -12.68
N GLU A 106 6.80 9.12 -11.42
CA GLU A 106 8.10 8.54 -11.05
C GLU A 106 8.17 7.02 -11.23
N SER A 107 7.13 6.39 -11.79
CA SER A 107 7.06 4.95 -12.09
C SER A 107 7.35 4.06 -10.89
N VAL A 108 6.77 4.38 -9.72
CA VAL A 108 6.89 3.53 -8.53
C VAL A 108 6.34 2.12 -8.82
N ASP A 109 6.97 1.11 -8.23
CA ASP A 109 6.59 -0.28 -8.47
C ASP A 109 5.23 -0.62 -7.84
N MET A 110 4.92 -0.03 -6.68
CA MET A 110 3.68 -0.32 -5.95
C MET A 110 3.11 0.91 -5.24
N ILE A 111 1.78 1.07 -5.31
CA ILE A 111 1.02 2.02 -4.50
C ILE A 111 0.14 1.22 -3.54
N ILE A 112 0.36 1.45 -2.25
CA ILE A 112 -0.42 0.91 -1.15
C ILE A 112 -1.38 2.00 -0.66
N SER A 113 -2.67 1.69 -0.58
CA SER A 113 -3.68 2.67 -0.15
C SER A 113 -4.61 2.12 0.91
N GLY A 114 -4.56 2.74 2.09
CA GLY A 114 -5.45 2.47 3.22
C GLY A 114 -6.22 3.72 3.67
N ALA A 115 -6.69 3.70 4.92
CA ALA A 115 -7.46 4.77 5.56
C ALA A 115 -8.60 5.29 4.65
N GLY A 116 -9.50 4.37 4.26
CA GLY A 116 -10.58 4.60 3.30
C GLY A 116 -10.61 3.55 2.20
N LEU A 117 -11.63 3.60 1.33
CA LEU A 117 -11.74 2.69 0.18
C LEU A 117 -11.14 3.35 -1.08
N PRO A 118 -10.05 2.83 -1.67
CA PRO A 118 -9.41 3.39 -2.87
C PRO A 118 -10.21 3.09 -4.16
N LEU A 119 -11.52 3.35 -4.17
CA LEU A 119 -12.41 2.98 -5.27
C LEU A 119 -12.08 3.69 -6.58
N ARG A 120 -11.43 4.86 -6.54
CA ARG A 120 -11.02 5.62 -7.73
C ARG A 120 -9.55 5.41 -8.12
N LEU A 121 -8.75 4.72 -7.31
CA LEU A 121 -7.31 4.56 -7.56
C LEU A 121 -7.00 4.04 -8.99
N PRO A 122 -7.70 3.01 -9.53
CA PRO A 122 -7.42 2.55 -10.89
C PRO A 122 -7.67 3.60 -11.97
N SER A 123 -8.56 4.58 -11.76
CA SER A 123 -8.78 5.66 -12.75
C SER A 123 -7.68 6.71 -12.81
N LEU A 124 -6.87 6.82 -11.75
CA LEU A 124 -5.73 7.74 -11.70
C LEU A 124 -4.48 7.12 -12.36
N ILE A 125 -4.50 5.80 -12.53
CA ILE A 125 -3.37 5.02 -13.01
C ILE A 125 -3.54 4.69 -14.49
N LYS A 126 -2.69 5.28 -15.31
CA LYS A 126 -2.63 5.15 -16.77
C LYS A 126 -1.64 4.06 -17.21
N ASN A 127 -0.74 3.63 -16.33
CA ASN A 127 0.23 2.57 -16.61
C ASN A 127 -0.25 1.21 -16.03
N ASN A 128 0.27 0.10 -16.56
CA ASN A 128 0.03 -1.25 -16.02
C ASN A 128 1.21 -1.79 -15.19
N GLN A 129 2.25 -0.97 -15.01
CA GLN A 129 3.48 -1.36 -14.31
C GLN A 129 3.31 -1.24 -12.80
N THR A 130 2.75 -0.13 -12.34
CA THR A 130 2.50 0.15 -10.93
C THR A 130 1.41 -0.77 -10.38
N LYS A 131 1.76 -1.54 -9.35
CA LYS A 131 0.85 -2.44 -8.63
C LYS A 131 0.00 -1.67 -7.64
N LEU A 132 -1.29 -1.98 -7.59
CA LEU A 132 -2.24 -1.30 -6.73
C LEU A 132 -2.72 -2.25 -5.64
N VAL A 133 -2.36 -1.91 -4.40
CA VAL A 133 -2.53 -2.79 -3.23
C VAL A 133 -3.36 -2.05 -2.17
N PRO A 134 -4.68 -2.25 -2.11
CA PRO A 134 -5.49 -1.72 -1.03
C PRO A 134 -5.17 -2.39 0.31
N ILE A 135 -5.25 -1.61 1.39
CA ILE A 135 -5.30 -2.12 2.77
C ILE A 135 -6.78 -2.28 3.15
N VAL A 136 -7.14 -3.40 3.78
CA VAL A 136 -8.50 -3.69 4.25
C VAL A 136 -8.48 -4.22 5.68
N SER A 137 -9.53 -3.90 6.44
CA SER A 137 -9.77 -4.43 7.79
C SER A 137 -11.00 -5.34 7.87
N SER A 138 -11.58 -5.72 6.72
CA SER A 138 -12.74 -6.63 6.67
C SER A 138 -12.93 -7.26 5.28
N ALA A 139 -13.55 -8.44 5.24
CA ALA A 139 -13.98 -9.07 4.00
C ALA A 139 -14.98 -8.22 3.22
N ARG A 140 -15.84 -7.46 3.92
CA ARG A 140 -16.76 -6.51 3.29
C ARG A 140 -16.03 -5.44 2.49
N ALA A 141 -14.96 -4.86 3.04
CA ALA A 141 -14.16 -3.87 2.34
C ALA A 141 -13.48 -4.48 1.10
N ALA A 142 -12.85 -5.66 1.25
CA ALA A 142 -12.26 -6.40 0.13
C ALA A 142 -13.27 -6.67 -0.99
N GLN A 143 -14.47 -7.14 -0.65
CA GLN A 143 -15.54 -7.44 -1.59
C GLN A 143 -15.98 -6.19 -2.37
N ILE A 144 -16.14 -5.05 -1.68
CA ILE A 144 -16.54 -3.79 -2.33
C ILE A 144 -15.46 -3.32 -3.31
N ILE A 145 -14.18 -3.38 -2.91
CA ILE A 145 -13.06 -2.96 -3.76
C ILE A 145 -12.97 -3.85 -5.00
N CYS A 146 -12.90 -5.18 -4.83
CA CYS A 146 -12.81 -6.12 -5.94
C CYS A 146 -13.99 -5.99 -6.92
N SER A 147 -15.23 -5.98 -6.40
CA SER A 147 -16.43 -5.80 -7.24
C SER A 147 -16.43 -4.48 -8.00
N THR A 148 -16.02 -3.39 -7.35
CA THR A 148 -16.03 -2.06 -7.96
C THR A 148 -14.97 -1.95 -9.03
N TRP A 149 -13.76 -2.42 -8.75
CA TRP A 149 -12.65 -2.34 -9.70
C TRP A 149 -12.89 -3.23 -10.92
N ALA A 150 -13.37 -4.46 -10.71
CA ALA A 150 -13.70 -5.37 -11.80
C ALA A 150 -14.80 -4.78 -12.70
N ARG A 151 -15.84 -4.20 -12.11
CA ARG A 151 -16.97 -3.65 -12.85
C ARG A 151 -16.64 -2.36 -13.61
N ARG A 152 -15.96 -1.41 -12.96
CA ARG A 152 -15.73 -0.06 -13.49
C ARG A 152 -14.46 0.05 -14.33
N TYR A 153 -13.42 -0.70 -14.00
CA TYR A 153 -12.08 -0.53 -14.59
C TYR A 153 -11.54 -1.79 -15.23
N LYS A 154 -12.28 -2.92 -15.17
CA LYS A 154 -11.80 -4.23 -15.67
C LYS A 154 -10.44 -4.62 -15.08
N ARG A 155 -10.21 -4.22 -13.83
CA ARG A 155 -8.97 -4.45 -13.08
C ARG A 155 -9.32 -5.05 -11.72
N LEU A 156 -8.45 -5.91 -11.20
CA LEU A 156 -8.51 -6.40 -9.83
C LEU A 156 -7.32 -5.81 -9.04
N PRO A 157 -7.39 -5.76 -7.71
CA PRO A 157 -6.21 -5.49 -6.89
C PRO A 157 -5.05 -6.41 -7.26
N ASP A 158 -3.84 -5.86 -7.33
CA ASP A 158 -2.64 -6.66 -7.63
C ASP A 158 -2.24 -7.53 -6.43
N ALA A 159 -2.57 -7.08 -5.21
CA ALA A 159 -2.55 -7.81 -3.95
C ALA A 159 -3.50 -7.11 -2.95
N ILE A 160 -3.73 -7.69 -1.78
CA ILE A 160 -4.45 -7.06 -0.67
C ILE A 160 -3.63 -7.18 0.61
N ILE A 161 -3.53 -6.10 1.38
CA ILE A 161 -2.98 -6.13 2.74
C ILE A 161 -4.15 -6.15 3.72
N VAL A 162 -4.14 -7.08 4.66
CA VAL A 162 -5.12 -7.19 5.75
C VAL A 162 -4.51 -6.59 7.00
N GLU A 163 -5.20 -5.59 7.55
CA GLU A 163 -4.77 -4.93 8.78
C GLU A 163 -5.68 -5.33 9.94
N GLY A 164 -5.10 -5.99 10.93
CA GLY A 164 -5.79 -6.43 12.14
C GLY A 164 -5.86 -5.35 13.22
N PRO A 165 -6.63 -5.58 14.30
CA PRO A 165 -6.82 -4.60 15.38
C PRO A 165 -5.57 -4.31 16.22
N LEU A 166 -4.55 -5.18 16.15
CA LEU A 166 -3.27 -5.00 16.84
C LEU A 166 -2.23 -4.22 16.03
N ALA A 167 -2.57 -3.77 14.81
CA ALA A 167 -1.67 -2.94 14.03
C ALA A 167 -1.43 -1.57 14.70
N GLY A 168 -0.28 -0.96 14.42
CA GLY A 168 0.03 0.39 14.91
C GLY A 168 -0.61 1.48 14.04
N GLY A 169 -0.82 2.67 14.62
CA GLY A 169 -1.24 3.85 13.86
C GLY A 169 -2.76 4.02 13.75
N HIS A 170 -3.24 4.44 12.58
CA HIS A 170 -4.67 4.70 12.37
C HIS A 170 -5.39 3.42 11.96
N LEU A 171 -6.31 2.97 12.81
CA LEU A 171 -7.02 1.72 12.65
C LEU A 171 -8.46 1.92 12.17
N GLY A 172 -8.91 1.03 11.29
CA GLY A 172 -10.29 0.98 10.80
C GLY A 172 -11.30 0.37 11.77
N TYR A 173 -11.00 0.37 13.07
CA TYR A 173 -11.80 -0.26 14.12
C TYR A 173 -12.26 0.78 15.15
N SER A 174 -13.49 0.62 15.63
CA SER A 174 -14.00 1.34 16.79
C SER A 174 -13.37 0.82 18.08
N MET A 175 -13.41 1.62 19.15
CA MET A 175 -12.90 1.20 20.46
C MET A 175 -13.59 -0.07 21.00
N ALA A 176 -14.85 -0.31 20.62
CA ALA A 176 -15.57 -1.51 21.00
C ALA A 176 -15.04 -2.75 20.26
N GLU A 177 -14.78 -2.63 18.95
CA GLU A 177 -14.19 -3.70 18.15
C GLU A 177 -12.75 -4.01 18.58
N LEU A 178 -11.97 -2.99 18.97
CA LEU A 178 -10.63 -3.19 19.51
C LEU A 178 -10.62 -3.93 20.87
N ALA A 179 -11.71 -3.83 21.64
CA ALA A 179 -11.85 -4.54 22.92
C ALA A 179 -12.38 -5.98 22.76
N ASP A 180 -12.86 -6.34 21.57
CA ASP A 180 -13.45 -7.64 21.25
C ASP A 180 -12.46 -8.50 20.46
N GLU A 181 -11.39 -8.94 21.14
CA GLU A 181 -10.33 -9.77 20.57
C GLU A 181 -10.82 -11.16 20.10
N GLU A 182 -11.99 -11.60 20.59
CA GLU A 182 -12.57 -12.89 20.23
C GLU A 182 -13.16 -12.86 18.81
N HIS A 183 -13.84 -11.78 18.45
CA HIS A 183 -14.48 -11.65 17.13
C HIS A 183 -13.62 -10.88 16.12
N PHE A 184 -12.73 -10.01 16.60
CA PHE A 184 -11.83 -9.22 15.77
C PHE A 184 -10.39 -9.69 15.99
N SER A 185 -9.97 -10.66 15.20
CA SER A 185 -8.58 -11.11 15.12
C SER A 185 -8.07 -11.05 13.69
N LEU A 186 -6.76 -10.83 13.52
CA LEU A 186 -6.14 -10.82 12.20
C LEU A 186 -6.40 -12.14 11.46
N ASP A 187 -6.32 -13.27 12.15
CA ASP A 187 -6.52 -14.60 11.59
C ASP A 187 -7.95 -14.79 11.05
N SER A 188 -8.95 -14.37 11.81
CA SER A 188 -10.35 -14.43 11.38
C SER A 188 -10.57 -13.60 10.10
N ILE A 189 -10.12 -12.35 10.13
CA ILE A 189 -10.28 -11.42 9.01
C ILE A 189 -9.52 -11.91 7.78
N LEU A 190 -8.32 -12.45 7.96
CA LEU A 190 -7.51 -13.04 6.90
C LEU A 190 -8.24 -14.19 6.21
N VAL A 191 -8.84 -15.11 6.98
CA VAL A 191 -9.62 -16.23 6.42
C VAL A 191 -10.80 -15.73 5.59
N GLU A 192 -11.54 -14.74 6.08
CA GLU A 192 -12.67 -14.19 5.35
C GLU A 192 -12.23 -13.43 4.08
N VAL A 193 -11.16 -12.64 4.16
CA VAL A 193 -10.61 -11.92 2.99
C VAL A 193 -10.08 -12.90 1.95
N LEU A 194 -9.43 -13.99 2.36
CA LEU A 194 -9.00 -15.06 1.45
C LEU A 194 -10.19 -15.71 0.73
N ALA A 195 -11.33 -15.90 1.40
CA ALA A 195 -12.53 -16.41 0.76
C ALA A 195 -13.05 -15.45 -0.31
N VAL A 196 -13.03 -14.14 -0.03
CA VAL A 196 -13.39 -13.10 -1.00
C VAL A 196 -12.45 -13.09 -2.19
N THR A 197 -11.13 -13.04 -1.99
CA THR A 197 -10.18 -12.96 -3.10
C THR A 197 -10.28 -14.16 -4.03
N ARG A 198 -10.36 -15.37 -3.48
CA ARG A 198 -10.55 -16.61 -4.25
C ARG A 198 -11.77 -16.60 -5.17
N ALA A 199 -12.84 -15.90 -4.80
CA ALA A 199 -14.04 -15.78 -5.63
C ALA A 199 -13.82 -14.90 -6.88
N PHE A 200 -12.78 -14.06 -6.89
CA PHE A 200 -12.39 -13.22 -8.04
C PHE A 200 -11.20 -13.78 -8.84
N GLU A 201 -10.43 -14.68 -8.25
CA GLU A 201 -9.27 -15.30 -8.89
C GLU A 201 -9.67 -16.23 -10.05
N ASN A 202 -8.74 -16.43 -10.97
CA ASN A 202 -8.83 -17.43 -12.05
C ASN A 202 -7.42 -17.88 -12.45
N ASP A 203 -7.31 -18.77 -13.43
CA ASP A 203 -6.03 -19.33 -13.90
C ASP A 203 -5.00 -18.26 -14.32
N LYS A 204 -5.44 -17.04 -14.66
CA LYS A 204 -4.59 -15.94 -15.13
C LYS A 204 -4.45 -14.80 -14.12
N SER A 205 -5.22 -14.79 -13.04
CA SER A 205 -5.25 -13.68 -12.08
C SER A 205 -5.35 -14.23 -10.66
N ARG A 206 -4.28 -14.02 -9.89
CA ARG A 206 -4.22 -14.27 -8.44
C ARG A 206 -4.13 -12.94 -7.70
N ILE A 207 -4.67 -12.89 -6.50
CA ILE A 207 -4.65 -11.74 -5.61
C ILE A 207 -3.99 -12.20 -4.30
N PRO A 208 -2.65 -12.10 -4.18
CA PRO A 208 -1.95 -12.39 -2.94
C PRO A 208 -2.54 -11.59 -1.79
N VAL A 209 -2.67 -12.24 -0.63
CA VAL A 209 -3.14 -11.61 0.61
C VAL A 209 -1.97 -11.59 1.59
N ILE A 210 -1.63 -10.40 2.07
CA ILE A 210 -0.55 -10.13 3.04
C ILE A 210 -1.21 -9.73 4.36
N ALA A 211 -0.71 -10.23 5.49
CA ALA A 211 -1.20 -9.94 6.85
C ALA A 211 -0.01 -9.79 7.80
#